data_AF-A0A382PQR4-F1
#
_entry.id   AF-A0A382PQR4-F1
#
_cell.length_a   1.000
_cell.length_b   1.000
_cell.length_c   1.000
_cell.angle_alpha   90.00
_cell.angle_beta   90.00
_cell.angle_gamma   90.00
#
_symmetry.space_group_name_H-M   'P 1'
#
loop_
_entity.id
_entity.type
_entity.pdbx_description
1 polymer ?
#
loop_
_entity_poly.entity_id
_entity_poly.type
_entity_poly.pdbx_seq_one_letter_code
_entity_poly.pdbx_strand_id
1 'polypeptide(L)'
;MIKIQEKDFNLENEIQAIKIKHNNVGAISTFIGYVRNINDKKKVTSIDLEVYPEMAEKSLAKICDQAKKNWKIIDTLIIHRFGKLKINNKIVLVATYAKHRQDSMAACNFIMDYL
;
A
#
# COMPACT_ATOMS: atom_id res chain seq x y z
N MET A 1 -2.89 -6.56 6.67
CA MET A 1 -1.84 -7.43 6.09
C MET A 1 -0.73 -6.57 5.51
N ILE A 2 0.53 -6.92 5.76
CA ILE A 2 1.70 -6.23 5.19
C ILE A 2 2.52 -7.26 4.41
N LYS A 3 2.98 -6.91 3.21
CA LYS A 3 3.83 -7.75 2.35
C LYS A 3 5.01 -6.93 1.84
N ILE A 4 6.22 -7.36 2.13
CA ILE A 4 7.46 -6.82 1.55
C ILE A 4 8.01 -7.87 0.59
N GLN A 5 8.00 -7.59 -0.71
CA GLN A 5 8.28 -8.62 -1.73
C GLN A 5 8.91 -8.06 -3.00
N GLU A 6 9.66 -8.86 -3.76
CA GLU A 6 10.21 -8.41 -5.05
C GLU A 6 9.17 -8.52 -6.19
N LYS A 7 8.38 -9.61 -6.16
CA LYS A 7 7.44 -9.98 -7.21
C LYS A 7 6.32 -8.95 -7.36
N ASP A 8 5.86 -8.74 -8.61
CA ASP A 8 4.65 -7.95 -8.87
C ASP A 8 3.41 -8.63 -8.28
N PHE A 9 2.33 -7.86 -8.16
CA PHE A 9 1.06 -8.31 -7.61
C PHE A 9 -0.10 -7.96 -8.55
N ASN A 10 -1.15 -8.78 -8.49
CA ASN A 10 -2.42 -8.48 -9.12
C ASN A 10 -3.31 -7.73 -8.12
N LEU A 11 -3.72 -6.52 -8.49
CA LEU A 11 -4.48 -5.62 -7.61
C LEU A 11 -5.78 -6.26 -7.11
N GLU A 12 -6.57 -6.80 -8.03
CA GLU A 12 -7.90 -7.33 -7.73
C GLU A 12 -7.78 -8.54 -6.78
N ASN A 13 -6.88 -9.47 -7.10
CA ASN A 13 -6.67 -10.66 -6.27
C ASN A 13 -6.28 -10.31 -4.84
N GLU A 14 -5.38 -9.35 -4.66
CA GLU A 14 -4.91 -8.92 -3.35
C GLU A 14 -6.00 -8.20 -2.57
N ILE A 15 -6.79 -7.34 -3.23
CA ILE A 15 -7.90 -6.64 -2.60
C ILE A 15 -8.98 -7.63 -2.15
N GLN A 16 -9.36 -8.56 -3.04
CA GLN A 16 -10.41 -9.54 -2.79
C GLN A 16 -10.02 -10.52 -1.68
N ALA A 17 -8.76 -10.95 -1.62
CA ALA A 17 -8.27 -11.85 -0.57
C ALA A 17 -8.49 -11.31 0.85
N ILE A 18 -8.55 -9.99 1.03
CA ILE A 18 -8.93 -9.36 2.31
C ILE A 18 -10.44 -9.10 2.38
N LYS A 19 -11.05 -8.58 1.31
CA LYS A 19 -12.48 -8.23 1.28
C LYS A 19 -13.38 -9.42 1.62
N ILE A 20 -13.09 -10.61 1.12
CA ILE A 20 -13.91 -11.82 1.38
C ILE A 20 -13.92 -12.26 2.84
N LYS A 21 -12.99 -11.75 3.67
CA LYS A 21 -12.95 -12.03 5.11
C LYS A 21 -13.93 -11.15 5.90
N HIS A 22 -14.51 -10.13 5.27
CA HIS A 22 -15.29 -9.08 5.94
C HIS A 22 -16.63 -8.79 5.23
N ASN A 23 -17.73 -9.11 5.91
CA ASN A 23 -19.09 -8.93 5.37
C ASN A 23 -19.65 -7.49 5.52
N ASN A 24 -18.92 -6.60 6.18
CA ASN A 24 -19.37 -5.25 6.52
C ASN A 24 -18.54 -4.12 5.88
N VAL A 25 -17.63 -4.44 4.95
CA VAL A 25 -16.88 -3.41 4.19
C VAL A 25 -17.80 -2.80 3.14
N GLY A 26 -18.09 -1.50 3.28
CA GLY A 26 -18.88 -0.71 2.34
C GLY A 26 -18.04 0.24 1.47
N ALA A 27 -16.75 0.40 1.77
CA ALA A 27 -15.82 1.18 0.96
C ALA A 27 -14.40 0.61 1.04
N ILE A 28 -13.72 0.65 -0.11
CA ILE A 28 -12.29 0.36 -0.24
C ILE A 28 -11.66 1.52 -0.99
N SER A 29 -10.59 2.09 -0.44
CA SER A 29 -9.79 3.13 -1.09
C SER A 29 -8.40 2.57 -1.26
N THR A 30 -7.83 2.76 -2.44
CA THR A 30 -6.51 2.24 -2.77
C THR A 30 -5.62 3.32 -3.35
N PHE A 31 -4.33 3.21 -3.05
CA PHE A 31 -3.26 3.93 -3.69
C PHE A 31 -2.30 2.92 -4.32
N ILE A 32 -1.88 3.19 -5.56
CA ILE A 32 -0.87 2.40 -6.25
C ILE A 32 0.22 3.33 -6.73
N GLY A 33 1.44 3.12 -6.23
CA GLY A 33 2.62 3.83 -6.70
C GLY A 33 3.23 3.12 -7.90
N TYR A 34 3.64 3.89 -8.91
CA TYR A 34 4.32 3.38 -10.10
C TYR A 34 5.67 4.05 -10.28
N VAL A 35 6.64 3.33 -10.86
CA VAL A 35 7.91 3.92 -11.28
C VAL A 35 7.66 4.91 -12.41
N ARG A 36 8.02 6.18 -12.19
CA ARG A 36 7.90 7.26 -13.18
C ARG A 36 9.15 7.33 -14.05
N ASN A 37 9.00 7.84 -15.28
CA ASN A 37 10.09 8.01 -16.24
C ASN A 37 10.97 9.25 -15.99
N ILE A 38 10.60 10.11 -15.02
CA ILE A 38 11.31 11.33 -14.65
C ILE A 38 11.51 11.32 -13.14
N ASN A 39 12.77 11.49 -12.72
CA ASN A 39 13.13 11.81 -11.35
C ASN A 39 14.17 12.94 -11.39
N ASP A 40 13.97 14.02 -10.64
CA ASP A 40 14.87 15.19 -10.58
C ASP A 40 15.37 15.70 -11.95
N LYS A 41 14.46 15.83 -12.91
CA LYS A 41 14.72 16.27 -14.31
C LYS A 41 15.64 15.34 -15.11
N LYS A 42 15.97 14.15 -14.61
CA LYS A 42 16.72 13.11 -15.33
C LYS A 42 15.78 12.00 -15.79
N LYS A 43 16.03 11.46 -16.98
CA LYS A 43 15.34 10.26 -17.48
C LYS A 43 15.79 9.06 -16.65
N VAL A 44 14.83 8.35 -16.07
CA VAL A 44 15.07 7.13 -15.29
C VAL A 44 14.53 5.94 -16.06
N THR A 45 15.33 4.88 -16.22
CA THR A 45 14.92 3.63 -16.87
C THR A 45 14.50 2.55 -15.86
N SER A 46 15.06 2.59 -14.66
CA SER A 46 14.69 1.75 -13.51
C SER A 46 15.08 2.41 -12.20
N ILE A 47 14.46 1.96 -11.12
CA ILE A 47 14.84 2.27 -9.74
C ILE A 47 15.26 0.94 -9.09
N ASP A 48 16.38 0.94 -8.38
CA ASP A 48 16.81 -0.16 -7.52
C ASP A 48 16.44 0.21 -6.08
N LEU A 49 15.49 -0.53 -5.49
CA LEU A 49 15.02 -0.31 -4.13
C LEU A 49 15.54 -1.42 -3.21
N GLU A 50 16.31 -1.06 -2.21
CA GLU A 50 16.72 -1.99 -1.15
C GLU A 50 15.88 -1.75 0.10
N VAL A 51 15.53 -2.82 0.78
CA VAL A 51 14.73 -2.76 2.01
C VAL A 51 15.21 -3.80 3.00
N TYR A 52 15.18 -3.45 4.28
CA TYR A 52 15.30 -4.39 5.38
C TYR A 52 13.90 -4.86 5.78
N PRO A 53 13.44 -6.05 5.36
CA PRO A 53 12.03 -6.40 5.40
C PRO A 53 11.42 -6.35 6.80
N GLU A 54 12.13 -6.87 7.80
CA GLU A 54 11.65 -6.88 9.18
C GLU A 54 11.46 -5.48 9.77
N MET A 55 12.37 -4.56 9.44
CA MET A 55 12.28 -3.18 9.92
C MET A 55 11.13 -2.44 9.22
N ALA A 56 11.01 -2.63 7.90
CA ALA A 56 9.92 -2.04 7.12
C ALA A 56 8.56 -2.55 7.61
N GLU A 57 8.40 -3.85 7.83
CA GLU A 57 7.16 -4.44 8.33
C GLU A 57 6.79 -3.89 9.72
N LYS A 58 7.75 -3.79 10.64
CA LYS A 58 7.53 -3.18 11.97
C LYS A 58 7.11 -1.72 11.89
N SER A 59 7.71 -0.94 10.98
CA SER A 59 7.35 0.47 10.80
C SER A 59 5.94 0.61 10.24
N LEU A 60 5.63 -0.14 9.18
CA LEU A 60 4.31 -0.15 8.54
C LEU A 60 3.22 -0.64 9.49
N ALA A 61 3.52 -1.62 10.35
CA ALA A 61 2.58 -2.10 11.36
C ALA A 61 2.18 -0.98 12.33
N LYS A 62 3.14 -0.18 12.80
CA LYS A 62 2.86 0.98 13.67
C LYS A 62 1.98 2.03 12.98
N ILE A 63 2.23 2.31 11.70
CA ILE A 63 1.44 3.25 10.91
C ILE A 63 0.00 2.73 10.77
N CYS A 64 -0.17 1.45 10.42
CA CYS A 64 -1.48 0.81 10.35
C CYS A 64 -2.24 0.86 11.68
N ASP A 65 -1.55 0.61 12.80
CA ASP A 65 -2.14 0.68 14.14
C ASP A 65 -2.57 2.10 14.49
N GLN A 66 -1.78 3.11 14.10
CA GLN A 66 -2.16 4.51 14.28
C GLN A 66 -3.35 4.90 13.41
N ALA A 67 -3.41 4.43 12.15
CA ALA A 67 -4.55 4.65 11.27
C ALA A 67 -5.85 4.04 11.86
N LYS A 68 -5.78 2.83 12.44
CA LYS A 68 -6.91 2.18 13.11
C LYS A 68 -7.39 2.91 14.36
N LYS A 69 -6.51 3.65 15.04
CA LYS A 69 -6.88 4.49 16.19
C LYS A 69 -7.59 5.78 15.75
N ASN A 70 -7.21 6.31 14.59
CA ASN A 70 -7.71 7.59 14.10
C ASN A 70 -9.00 7.48 13.26
N TRP A 71 -9.22 6.35 12.57
CA TRP A 71 -10.37 6.14 11.69
C TRP A 71 -11.04 4.79 11.90
N LYS A 72 -12.34 4.70 11.59
CA LYS A 72 -13.12 3.45 11.70
C LYS A 72 -12.90 2.52 10.51
N ILE A 73 -11.65 2.11 10.31
CA ILE A 73 -11.27 1.14 9.29
C ILE A 73 -11.36 -0.29 9.85
N ILE A 74 -11.83 -1.19 9.00
CA ILE A 74 -12.00 -2.63 9.26
C ILE A 74 -10.67 -3.35 9.07
N ASP A 75 -9.97 -3.06 7.98
CA ASP A 75 -8.70 -3.69 7.65
C ASP A 75 -7.82 -2.78 6.79
N THR A 76 -6.57 -3.19 6.61
CA THR A 76 -5.56 -2.54 5.78
C THR A 76 -4.76 -3.60 5.03
N LEU A 77 -4.34 -3.26 3.82
CA LEU A 77 -3.39 -4.04 3.03
C LEU A 77 -2.28 -3.10 2.58
N ILE A 78 -1.04 -3.46 2.87
CA ILE A 78 0.15 -2.79 2.32
C ILE A 78 0.99 -3.84 1.61
N ILE A 79 1.31 -3.60 0.35
CA ILE A 79 2.31 -4.36 -0.40
C ILE A 79 3.36 -3.38 -0.87
N HIS A 80 4.61 -3.54 -0.42
CA HIS A 80 5.72 -2.72 -0.87
C HIS A 80 6.74 -3.59 -1.59
N ARG A 81 7.08 -3.18 -2.82
CA ARG A 81 8.04 -3.89 -3.66
C ARG A 81 9.46 -3.36 -3.48
N PHE A 82 10.41 -4.27 -3.56
CA PHE A 82 11.85 -3.97 -3.57
C PHE A 82 12.53 -4.68 -4.75
N GLY A 83 13.82 -4.42 -4.93
CA GLY A 83 14.61 -4.87 -6.05
C GLY A 83 14.57 -3.90 -7.23
N LYS A 84 14.90 -4.41 -8.41
CA LYS A 84 15.00 -3.63 -9.64
C LYS A 84 13.64 -3.47 -10.32
N LEU A 85 13.10 -2.26 -10.27
CA LEU A 85 11.79 -1.92 -10.83
C LEU A 85 11.93 -1.00 -12.06
N LYS A 86 11.35 -1.39 -13.18
CA LYS A 86 11.36 -0.60 -14.43
C LYS A 86 10.23 0.43 -14.43
N ILE A 87 10.31 1.40 -15.35
CA ILE A 87 9.21 2.35 -15.62
C ILE A 87 7.87 1.60 -15.75
N ASN A 88 6.80 2.17 -15.21
CA ASN A 88 5.45 1.63 -15.15
C ASN A 88 5.30 0.36 -14.30
N ASN A 89 6.34 -0.12 -13.62
CA ASN A 89 6.17 -1.18 -12.62
C ASN A 89 5.47 -0.60 -11.39
N LYS A 90 4.55 -1.39 -10.80
CA LYS A 90 3.97 -1.09 -9.49
C LYS A 90 5.07 -1.18 -8.44
N ILE A 91 5.11 -0.22 -7.53
CA ILE A 91 6.04 -0.16 -6.40
C ILE A 91 5.29 -0.52 -5.12
N VAL A 92 4.18 0.17 -4.87
CA VAL A 92 3.44 0.06 -3.61
C VAL A 92 1.96 -0.05 -3.89
N LEU A 93 1.27 -0.85 -3.09
CA LEU A 93 -0.18 -0.84 -2.92
C LEU A 93 -0.49 -0.54 -1.46
N VAL A 94 -1.32 0.45 -1.21
CA VAL A 94 -2.02 0.64 0.05
C VAL A 94 -3.50 0.50 -0.22
N ALA A 95 -4.21 -0.31 0.56
CA ALA A 95 -5.65 -0.40 0.53
C ALA A 95 -6.21 -0.34 1.94
N THR A 96 -7.26 0.45 2.14
CA THR A 96 -7.98 0.55 3.40
C THR A 96 -9.43 0.15 3.21
N TYR A 97 -9.96 -0.62 4.16
CA TYR A 97 -11.30 -1.18 4.09
C TYR A 97 -12.10 -0.55 5.21
N ALA A 98 -13.27 0.03 4.93
CA ALA A 98 -14.13 0.64 5.95
C ALA A 98 -15.61 0.44 5.65
N LYS A 99 -16.46 0.74 6.63
CA LYS A 99 -17.92 0.78 6.43
C LYS A 99 -18.35 1.91 5.49
N HIS A 100 -17.66 3.06 5.59
CA HIS A 100 -17.99 4.26 4.83
C HIS A 100 -16.75 4.86 4.17
N ARG A 101 -16.96 5.54 3.04
CA ARG A 101 -15.88 6.06 2.18
C ARG A 101 -14.95 7.04 2.89
N GLN A 102 -15.46 7.87 3.80
CA GLN A 102 -14.68 8.93 4.46
C GLN A 102 -13.50 8.35 5.26
N ASP A 103 -13.77 7.36 6.13
CA ASP A 103 -12.74 6.69 6.92
C ASP A 103 -11.72 5.97 6.02
N SER A 104 -12.19 5.29 4.98
CA SER A 104 -11.32 4.57 4.05
C SER A 104 -10.37 5.54 3.32
N MET A 105 -10.91 6.59 2.70
CA MET A 105 -10.12 7.59 1.97
C MET A 105 -9.10 8.29 2.88
N ALA A 106 -9.54 8.76 4.05
CA ALA A 106 -8.67 9.48 4.99
C ALA A 106 -7.54 8.60 5.53
N ALA A 107 -7.85 7.36 5.92
CA ALA A 107 -6.83 6.42 6.38
C ALA A 107 -5.85 6.03 5.26
N CYS A 108 -6.33 5.88 4.02
CA CYS A 108 -5.45 5.54 2.89
C CYS A 108 -4.46 6.66 2.61
N ASN A 109 -4.90 7.92 2.66
CA ASN A 109 -4.03 9.08 2.52
C ASN A 109 -3.02 9.17 3.66
N PHE A 110 -3.49 9.04 4.91
CA PHE A 110 -2.63 9.06 6.08
C PHE A 110 -1.53 8.00 6.01
N ILE A 111 -1.86 6.75 5.66
CA ILE A 111 -0.86 5.68 5.56
C ILE A 111 0.20 6.05 4.51
N MET A 112 -0.21 6.62 3.38
CA MET A 112 0.71 7.04 2.32
C MET A 112 1.60 8.21 2.71
N ASP A 113 1.10 9.16 3.51
CA ASP A 113 1.90 10.31 3.97
C ASP A 113 3.08 9.89 4.89
N TYR A 114 2.97 8.73 5.53
CA TYR A 114 3.98 8.18 6.45
C TYR A 114 4.88 7.09 5.83
N LEU A 115 4.63 6.70 4.58
CA LEU A 115 5.32 5.62 3.86
C LEU A 115 6.51 6.17 3.08
#